data_AF-A0A931R8U2-F1
#
_entry.id   AF-A0A931R8U2-F1
#
_cell.length_a   1.000
_cell.length_b   1.000
_cell.length_c   1.000
_cell.angle_alpha   90.00
_cell.angle_beta   90.00
_cell.angle_gamma   90.00
#
_symmetry.space_group_name_H-M   'P 1'
#
loop_
_entity.id
_entity.type
_entity.pdbx_description
1 polymer ?
#
loop_
_entity_poly.entity_id
_entity_poly.type
_entity_poly.pdbx_seq_one_letter_code
_entity_poly.pdbx_strand_id
1 'polypeptide(L)'
;MDIIGEGIDSCERTDIVIVGGGFGGMNAALALDRQLKRGLRAEVTFISRSNFFLFTPLLVEVAAALVESRHVVNPIRRMLKRVRFIEGTAQMVDPVRRTVNFVDQNGRSRLLFYEHCVLAPGSVAEFFGIQGLAENALTLKTLGDAIRIRNRIIDQLERAVLLSSKERQALLTFVVAGGGLNGIEVAGELYDFVLKALEAYPSIDRREIRLVLIEMLDRLAQEVPPELGAYAQQNLESRGIEVWLRARVTAYESGRVRVHDGREINTEALIWTAGMRPSPLIHRMPIPHAEGRDERLPVNDYLQVRGFETLWAVGDCALVPDAGGRFHPPTAQHAVRQGKHLARWPGSPGEGITCSPFQGGSAACA
;
A
#
# COMPACT_ATOMS: atom_id res chain seq x y z
N MET A 1 16.35 -9.37 32.42
CA MET A 1 15.15 -10.23 32.46
C MET A 1 14.88 -10.66 31.04
N ASP A 2 15.16 -11.93 30.80
CA ASP A 2 15.36 -12.55 29.50
C ASP A 2 14.06 -12.64 28.70
N ILE A 3 14.08 -12.10 27.48
CA ILE A 3 13.07 -12.38 26.44
C ILE A 3 13.70 -13.35 25.43
N ILE A 4 14.43 -14.34 25.92
CA ILE A 4 14.45 -15.65 25.26
C ILE A 4 13.18 -16.34 25.75
N GLY A 5 12.02 -15.77 25.40
CA GLY A 5 10.73 -16.36 25.74
C GLY A 5 10.59 -17.68 25.00
N GLU A 6 9.99 -18.66 25.67
CA GLU A 6 9.58 -19.93 25.09
C GLU A 6 8.95 -19.71 23.71
N GLY A 7 9.54 -20.30 22.67
CA GLY A 7 9.00 -20.26 21.29
C GLY A 7 9.87 -19.63 20.20
N ILE A 8 11.13 -19.23 20.46
CA ILE A 8 12.09 -18.89 19.39
C ILE A 8 12.82 -20.18 18.96
N ASP A 9 12.50 -20.65 17.76
CA ASP A 9 13.00 -21.94 17.25
C ASP A 9 14.42 -21.87 16.65
N SER A 10 14.90 -20.68 16.25
CA SER A 10 16.27 -20.50 15.76
C SER A 10 16.76 -19.04 15.86
N CYS A 11 18.07 -18.90 16.05
CA CYS A 11 18.80 -17.64 16.16
C CYS A 11 19.86 -17.57 15.06
N GLU A 12 19.83 -16.52 14.24
CA GLU A 12 20.80 -16.29 13.16
C GLU A 12 21.28 -14.83 13.16
N ARG A 13 22.36 -14.52 12.43
CA ARG A 13 22.90 -13.17 12.29
C ARG A 13 23.12 -12.83 10.82
N THR A 14 23.01 -11.56 10.46
CA THR A 14 23.29 -11.04 9.11
C THR A 14 23.90 -9.63 9.22
N ASP A 15 24.63 -9.16 8.21
CA ASP A 15 25.17 -7.79 8.26
C ASP A 15 24.07 -6.77 7.98
N ILE A 16 23.25 -7.01 6.94
CA ILE A 16 22.18 -6.10 6.53
C ILE A 16 20.86 -6.88 6.43
N VAL A 17 19.83 -6.42 7.14
CA VAL A 17 18.46 -6.91 6.97
C VAL A 17 17.58 -5.86 6.30
N ILE A 18 16.76 -6.27 5.35
CA ILE A 18 15.75 -5.43 4.69
C ILE A 18 14.38 -6.03 4.99
N VAL A 19 13.47 -5.23 5.53
CA VAL A 19 12.12 -5.66 5.93
C VAL A 19 11.08 -4.98 5.06
N GLY A 20 10.40 -5.76 4.20
CA GLY A 20 9.27 -5.32 3.38
C GLY A 20 9.52 -5.39 1.87
N GLY A 21 8.65 -6.13 1.16
CA GLY A 21 8.76 -6.43 -0.27
C GLY A 21 8.24 -5.37 -1.25
N GLY A 22 7.93 -4.16 -0.78
CA GLY A 22 7.36 -3.09 -1.62
C GLY A 22 8.41 -2.34 -2.47
N PHE A 23 8.00 -1.21 -3.07
CA PHE A 23 8.88 -0.40 -3.93
C PHE A 23 10.20 -0.01 -3.26
N GLY A 24 10.16 0.45 -2.00
CA GLY A 24 11.36 0.86 -1.27
C GLY A 24 12.32 -0.30 -1.01
N GLY A 25 11.84 -1.34 -0.31
CA GLY A 25 12.66 -2.49 0.08
C GLY A 25 13.18 -3.29 -1.11
N MET A 26 12.37 -3.47 -2.16
CA MET A 26 12.81 -4.17 -3.37
C MET A 26 13.90 -3.40 -4.11
N ASN A 27 13.81 -2.07 -4.21
CA ASN A 27 14.84 -1.26 -4.85
C ASN A 27 16.12 -1.19 -4.02
N ALA A 28 16.02 -1.19 -2.69
CA ALA A 28 17.17 -1.33 -1.80
C ALA A 28 17.86 -2.70 -1.99
N ALA A 29 17.10 -3.79 -1.99
CA ALA A 29 17.60 -5.14 -2.19
C ALA A 29 18.27 -5.33 -3.56
N LEU A 30 17.64 -4.86 -4.64
CA LEU A 30 18.21 -4.89 -5.99
C LEU A 30 19.53 -4.12 -6.09
N ALA A 31 19.60 -2.97 -5.42
CA ALA A 31 20.77 -2.13 -5.49
C ALA A 31 21.93 -2.72 -4.65
N LEU A 32 21.63 -3.31 -3.48
CA LEU A 32 22.60 -4.10 -2.70
C LEU A 32 23.04 -5.38 -3.42
N ASP A 33 22.15 -6.10 -4.12
CA ASP A 33 22.53 -7.27 -4.95
C ASP A 33 23.59 -6.90 -6.00
N ARG A 34 23.47 -5.71 -6.60
CA ARG A 34 24.48 -5.18 -7.53
C ARG A 34 25.80 -4.83 -6.83
N GLN A 35 25.78 -4.35 -5.59
CA GLN A 35 27.01 -4.07 -4.84
C GLN A 35 27.71 -5.37 -4.42
N LEU A 36 26.97 -6.39 -4.00
CA LEU A 36 27.50 -7.74 -3.76
C LEU A 36 28.17 -8.31 -5.02
N LYS A 37 27.56 -8.09 -6.19
CA LYS A 37 28.18 -8.45 -7.47
C LYS A 37 29.51 -7.71 -7.73
N ARG A 38 29.65 -6.48 -7.24
CA ARG A 38 30.84 -5.63 -7.39
C ARG A 38 31.92 -5.88 -6.32
N GLY A 39 31.67 -6.80 -5.38
CA GLY A 39 32.65 -7.21 -4.38
C GLY A 39 32.40 -6.68 -2.96
N LEU A 40 31.24 -6.07 -2.68
CA LEU A 40 30.84 -5.80 -1.30
C LEU A 40 30.85 -7.10 -0.49
N ARG A 41 31.57 -7.11 0.63
CA ARG A 41 31.68 -8.26 1.53
C ARG A 41 30.69 -8.09 2.69
N ALA A 42 29.44 -8.46 2.46
CA ALA A 42 28.39 -8.44 3.48
C ALA A 42 27.36 -9.54 3.21
N GLU A 43 26.79 -10.12 4.25
CA GLU A 43 25.56 -10.90 4.18
C GLU A 43 24.35 -9.97 4.18
N VAL A 44 23.47 -10.14 3.19
CA VAL A 44 22.24 -9.35 3.09
C VAL A 44 21.04 -10.29 3.12
N THR A 45 20.14 -10.07 4.06
CA THR A 45 18.88 -10.81 4.21
C THR A 45 17.68 -9.92 3.89
N PHE A 46 16.77 -10.40 3.05
CA PHE A 46 15.54 -9.72 2.67
C PHE A 46 14.32 -10.50 3.15
N ILE A 47 13.54 -9.91 4.04
CA ILE A 47 12.33 -10.50 4.62
C ILE A 47 11.10 -9.80 4.01
N SER A 48 10.22 -10.58 3.40
CA SER A 48 8.93 -10.11 2.87
C SER A 48 7.84 -11.13 3.11
N ARG A 49 6.62 -10.65 3.41
CA ARG A 49 5.42 -11.49 3.55
C ARG A 49 5.00 -12.18 2.25
N SER A 50 5.49 -11.70 1.12
CA SER A 50 5.17 -12.23 -0.21
C SER A 50 6.46 -12.58 -0.95
N ASN A 51 6.47 -13.71 -1.67
CA ASN A 51 7.58 -14.14 -2.52
C ASN A 51 7.69 -13.44 -3.88
N PHE A 52 6.84 -12.44 -4.15
CA PHE A 52 6.87 -11.62 -5.35
C PHE A 52 6.85 -10.13 -5.00
N PHE A 53 7.46 -9.33 -5.86
CA PHE A 53 7.26 -7.89 -5.92
C PHE A 53 5.98 -7.58 -6.68
N LEU A 54 5.12 -6.73 -6.11
CA LEU A 54 3.86 -6.29 -6.70
C LEU A 54 3.99 -4.87 -7.22
N PHE A 55 3.74 -4.67 -8.51
CA PHE A 55 3.67 -3.34 -9.11
C PHE A 55 2.27 -2.74 -8.88
N THR A 56 2.09 -2.13 -7.70
CA THR A 56 0.77 -1.66 -7.25
C THR A 56 0.05 -0.65 -8.17
N PRO A 57 0.72 0.18 -8.98
CA PRO A 57 0.02 1.10 -9.89
C PRO A 57 -0.93 0.42 -10.88
N LEU A 58 -0.66 -0.83 -11.27
CA LEU A 58 -1.52 -1.57 -12.21
C LEU A 58 -2.56 -2.46 -11.49
N LEU A 59 -2.74 -2.33 -10.17
CA LEU A 59 -3.72 -3.15 -9.44
C LEU A 59 -5.15 -2.87 -9.88
N VAL A 60 -5.45 -1.61 -10.24
CA VAL A 60 -6.77 -1.23 -10.74
C VAL A 60 -7.10 -1.94 -12.05
N GLU A 61 -6.13 -2.03 -12.96
CA GLU A 61 -6.27 -2.75 -14.24
C GLU A 61 -6.47 -4.26 -14.03
N VAL A 62 -5.88 -4.85 -12.98
CA VAL A 62 -6.14 -6.25 -12.61
C VAL A 62 -7.57 -6.43 -12.08
N ALA A 63 -8.04 -5.49 -11.25
CA ALA A 63 -9.41 -5.50 -10.72
C ALA A 63 -10.45 -5.34 -11.85
N ALA A 64 -10.14 -4.51 -12.85
CA ALA A 64 -10.96 -4.29 -14.04
C ALA A 64 -10.74 -5.33 -15.16
N ALA A 65 -9.92 -6.36 -14.93
CA ALA A 65 -9.59 -7.42 -15.90
C ALA A 65 -8.97 -6.93 -17.22
N LEU A 66 -8.39 -5.73 -17.26
CA LEU A 66 -7.61 -5.23 -18.39
C LEU A 66 -6.22 -5.88 -18.47
N VAL A 67 -5.67 -6.25 -17.31
CA VAL A 67 -4.35 -6.89 -17.19
C VAL A 67 -4.44 -8.15 -16.33
N GLU A 68 -3.77 -9.21 -16.77
CA GLU A 68 -3.64 -10.43 -15.98
C GLU A 68 -2.73 -10.24 -14.76
N SER A 69 -3.05 -10.91 -13.66
CA SER A 69 -2.29 -10.86 -12.41
C SER A 69 -0.80 -11.15 -12.57
N ARG A 70 -0.43 -12.06 -13.48
CA ARG A 70 0.98 -12.41 -13.76
C ARG A 70 1.81 -11.27 -14.35
N HIS A 71 1.17 -10.26 -14.96
CA HIS A 71 1.86 -9.12 -15.57
C HIS A 71 2.26 -8.06 -14.54
N VAL A 72 1.64 -8.06 -13.35
CA VAL A 72 1.91 -7.07 -12.29
C VAL A 72 2.77 -7.61 -11.16
N VAL A 73 3.20 -8.87 -11.23
CA VAL A 73 4.03 -9.53 -10.21
C VAL A 73 5.37 -10.00 -10.77
N ASN A 74 6.42 -9.88 -9.96
CA ASN A 74 7.75 -10.39 -10.31
C ASN A 74 8.32 -11.23 -9.16
N PRO A 75 8.64 -12.53 -9.37
CA PRO A 75 9.18 -13.38 -8.31
C PRO A 75 10.49 -12.83 -7.73
N ILE A 76 10.55 -12.61 -6.41
CA ILE A 76 11.70 -12.01 -5.74
C ILE A 76 12.96 -12.87 -5.93
N ARG A 77 12.83 -14.20 -5.83
CA ARG A 77 13.93 -15.16 -6.07
C ARG A 77 14.49 -15.12 -7.49
N ARG A 78 13.71 -14.64 -8.46
CA ARG A 78 14.20 -14.42 -9.83
C ARG A 78 14.98 -13.12 -9.93
N MET A 79 14.53 -12.09 -9.22
CA MET A 79 15.11 -10.74 -9.26
C MET A 79 16.39 -10.60 -8.43
N LEU A 80 16.48 -11.28 -7.28
CA LEU A 80 17.63 -11.26 -6.38
C LEU A 80 18.46 -12.54 -6.55
N LYS A 81 19.78 -12.42 -6.68
CA LYS A 81 20.69 -13.55 -6.95
C LYS A 81 21.72 -13.79 -5.85
N ARG A 82 22.05 -12.75 -5.08
CA ARG A 82 23.10 -12.75 -4.04
C ARG A 82 22.53 -12.40 -2.66
N VAL A 83 21.40 -11.71 -2.62
CA VAL A 83 20.67 -11.43 -1.38
C VAL A 83 19.90 -12.67 -0.93
N ARG A 84 20.04 -13.06 0.33
CA ARG A 84 19.28 -14.15 0.94
C ARG A 84 17.82 -13.71 1.10
N PHE A 85 16.89 -14.41 0.44
CA PHE A 85 15.47 -14.12 0.54
C PHE A 85 14.75 -15.07 1.50
N ILE A 86 14.00 -14.49 2.45
CA ILE A 86 13.13 -15.18 3.40
C ILE A 86 11.69 -14.70 3.16
N GLU A 87 10.81 -15.65 2.86
CA GLU A 87 9.38 -15.39 2.87
C GLU A 87 8.89 -15.52 4.32
N GLY A 88 8.49 -14.41 4.92
CA GLY A 88 8.12 -14.34 6.33
C GLY A 88 7.54 -12.99 6.71
N THR A 89 6.74 -12.97 7.77
CA THR A 89 6.07 -11.76 8.26
C THR A 89 6.79 -11.25 9.50
N ALA A 90 7.47 -10.11 9.38
CA ALA A 90 8.07 -9.42 10.52
C ALA A 90 6.98 -9.01 11.52
N GLN A 91 7.19 -9.36 12.78
CA GLN A 91 6.28 -9.07 13.90
C GLN A 91 6.79 -7.90 14.74
N MET A 92 8.11 -7.79 14.88
CA MET A 92 8.78 -6.77 15.68
C MET A 92 10.19 -6.52 15.14
N VAL A 93 10.61 -5.26 15.20
CA VAL A 93 12.01 -4.86 14.96
C VAL A 93 12.47 -4.11 16.19
N ASP A 94 13.52 -4.60 16.84
CA ASP A 94 14.15 -3.95 17.99
C ASP A 94 15.47 -3.32 17.53
N PRO A 95 15.55 -1.99 17.41
CA PRO A 95 16.76 -1.32 16.96
C PRO A 95 17.81 -1.14 18.05
N VAL A 96 17.45 -1.30 19.32
CA VAL A 96 18.40 -1.28 20.44
C VAL A 96 19.16 -2.60 20.51
N ARG A 97 18.42 -3.72 20.45
CA ARG A 97 18.99 -5.08 20.43
C ARG A 97 19.47 -5.51 19.04
N ARG A 98 19.13 -4.73 18.01
CA ARG A 98 19.38 -5.00 16.59
C ARG A 98 18.85 -6.37 16.15
N THR A 99 17.57 -6.61 16.41
CA THR A 99 16.90 -7.86 16.04
C THR A 99 15.63 -7.63 15.24
N VAL A 100 15.31 -8.62 14.39
CA VAL A 100 14.01 -8.76 13.72
C VAL A 100 13.41 -10.08 14.17
N ASN A 101 12.23 -10.02 14.78
CA ASN A 101 11.39 -11.19 15.01
C ASN A 101 10.41 -11.31 13.84
N PHE A 102 10.33 -12.49 13.22
CA PHE A 102 9.40 -12.79 12.15
C PHE A 102 8.83 -14.21 12.27
N VAL A 103 7.66 -14.41 11.66
CA VAL A 103 7.05 -15.73 11.50
C VAL A 103 7.34 -16.23 10.09
N ASP A 104 7.93 -17.43 9.97
CA ASP A 104 8.20 -18.07 8.68
C ASP A 104 6.94 -18.72 8.08
N GLN A 105 7.06 -19.25 6.85
CA GLN A 105 5.95 -19.95 6.19
C GLN A 105 5.53 -21.27 6.87
N ASN A 106 6.31 -21.79 7.82
CA ASN A 106 5.94 -22.94 8.64
C ASN A 106 5.22 -22.53 9.92
N GLY A 107 4.88 -21.24 10.09
CA GLY A 107 4.23 -20.71 11.28
C GLY A 107 5.15 -20.59 12.48
N ARG A 108 6.46 -20.73 12.30
CA ARG A 108 7.42 -20.72 13.41
C ARG A 108 8.01 -19.33 13.61
N SER A 109 8.17 -18.95 14.87
CA SER A 109 8.82 -17.71 15.26
C SER A 109 10.34 -17.84 15.11
N ARG A 110 10.97 -16.79 14.58
CA ARG A 110 12.39 -16.73 14.22
C ARG A 110 12.97 -15.41 14.67
N LEU A 111 14.21 -15.45 15.16
CA LEU A 111 14.96 -14.27 15.57
C LEU A 111 16.21 -14.09 14.69
N LEU A 112 16.33 -12.94 14.05
CA LEU A 112 17.48 -12.57 13.23
C LEU A 112 18.17 -11.32 13.82
N PHE A 113 19.44 -11.45 14.18
CA PHE A 113 20.30 -10.34 14.57
C PHE A 113 20.87 -9.65 13.33
N TYR A 114 21.02 -8.33 13.38
CA TYR A 114 21.58 -7.54 12.28
C TYR A 114 22.61 -6.51 12.75
N GLU A 115 23.48 -6.07 11.85
CA GLU A 115 24.26 -4.83 12.07
C GLU A 115 23.50 -3.61 11.57
N HIS A 116 22.86 -3.71 10.40
CA HIS A 116 22.10 -2.64 9.76
C HIS A 116 20.71 -3.11 9.32
N CYS A 117 19.69 -2.25 9.46
CA CYS A 117 18.31 -2.56 9.10
C CYS A 117 17.71 -1.49 8.18
N VAL A 118 17.10 -1.93 7.07
CA VAL A 118 16.26 -1.10 6.20
C VAL A 118 14.80 -1.47 6.39
N LEU A 119 14.02 -0.57 6.97
CA LEU A 119 12.57 -0.68 7.10
C LEU A 119 11.88 -0.13 5.85
N ALA A 120 11.14 -1.00 5.16
CA ALA A 120 10.24 -0.65 4.08
C ALA A 120 8.91 -1.42 4.14
N PRO A 121 8.24 -1.53 5.32
CA PRO A 121 7.01 -2.32 5.45
C PRO A 121 5.79 -1.71 4.73
N GLY A 122 5.92 -0.49 4.20
CA GLY A 122 4.86 0.20 3.45
C GLY A 122 3.73 0.70 4.34
N SER A 123 2.53 0.72 3.78
CA SER A 123 1.30 1.24 4.40
C SER A 123 0.15 0.24 4.29
N VAL A 124 -0.85 0.42 5.15
CA VAL A 124 -2.13 -0.30 5.13
C VAL A 124 -3.29 0.69 4.97
N ALA A 125 -4.47 0.19 4.61
CA ALA A 125 -5.67 1.01 4.61
C ALA A 125 -5.99 1.52 6.03
N GLU A 126 -6.43 2.76 6.14
CA GLU A 126 -6.93 3.35 7.39
C GLU A 126 -8.46 3.48 7.30
N PHE A 127 -9.16 2.99 8.30
CA PHE A 127 -10.62 2.96 8.36
C PHE A 127 -11.20 4.00 9.34
N PHE A 128 -10.34 4.74 10.05
CA PHE A 128 -10.68 5.83 10.98
C PHE A 128 -11.66 5.45 12.09
N GLY A 129 -11.70 4.16 12.46
CA GLY A 129 -12.68 3.64 13.43
C GLY A 129 -14.13 3.74 12.95
N ILE A 130 -14.37 3.94 11.65
CA ILE A 130 -15.71 3.98 11.08
C ILE A 130 -16.31 2.58 11.16
N GLN A 131 -17.49 2.51 11.76
CA GLN A 131 -18.17 1.26 12.08
C GLN A 131 -18.45 0.42 10.82
N GLY A 132 -18.03 -0.84 10.87
CA GLY A 132 -18.28 -1.85 9.82
C GLY A 132 -17.38 -1.73 8.58
N LEU A 133 -16.54 -0.70 8.45
CA LEU A 133 -15.67 -0.57 7.27
C LEU A 133 -14.60 -1.67 7.21
N ALA A 134 -13.89 -1.89 8.32
CA ALA A 134 -12.75 -2.82 8.33
C ALA A 134 -13.18 -4.26 8.01
N GLU A 135 -14.40 -4.62 8.41
CA GLU A 135 -14.97 -5.96 8.23
C GLU A 135 -15.60 -6.15 6.85
N ASN A 136 -16.28 -5.12 6.34
CA ASN A 136 -17.16 -5.26 5.17
C ASN A 136 -16.61 -4.63 3.89
N ALA A 137 -15.78 -3.60 3.98
CA ALA A 137 -15.30 -2.89 2.79
C ALA A 137 -14.27 -3.73 2.00
N LEU A 138 -14.22 -3.48 0.70
CA LEU A 138 -13.14 -3.92 -0.17
C LEU A 138 -12.04 -2.86 -0.14
N THR A 139 -10.77 -3.27 -0.23
CA THR A 139 -9.65 -2.33 -0.42
C THR A 139 -8.98 -2.63 -1.74
N LEU A 140 -7.90 -1.92 -2.09
CA LEU A 140 -7.08 -2.23 -3.27
C LEU A 140 -5.60 -2.03 -2.96
N LYS A 141 -5.01 -2.92 -2.13
CA LYS A 141 -3.59 -2.83 -1.72
C LYS A 141 -2.78 -4.07 -2.08
N THR A 142 -3.45 -5.19 -2.33
CA THR A 142 -2.85 -6.47 -2.62
C THR A 142 -3.42 -7.06 -3.91
N LEU A 143 -2.72 -8.04 -4.48
CA LEU A 143 -3.25 -8.78 -5.62
C LEU A 143 -4.57 -9.51 -5.29
N GLY A 144 -4.68 -10.01 -4.05
CA GLY A 144 -5.90 -10.65 -3.56
C GLY A 144 -7.08 -9.69 -3.52
N ASP A 145 -6.84 -8.43 -3.17
CA ASP A 145 -7.87 -7.39 -3.16
C ASP A 145 -8.45 -7.15 -4.56
N ALA A 146 -7.59 -7.00 -5.57
CA ALA A 146 -8.02 -6.79 -6.96
C ALA A 146 -8.88 -7.96 -7.47
N ILE A 147 -8.45 -9.20 -7.18
CA ILE A 147 -9.23 -10.40 -7.52
C ILE A 147 -10.56 -10.43 -6.76
N ARG A 148 -10.56 -10.07 -5.47
CA ARG A 148 -11.77 -10.05 -4.64
C ARG A 148 -12.79 -9.03 -5.14
N ILE A 149 -12.35 -7.84 -5.55
CA ILE A 149 -13.21 -6.82 -6.17
C ILE A 149 -13.86 -7.39 -7.43
N ARG A 150 -13.05 -7.92 -8.36
CA ARG A 150 -13.54 -8.49 -9.62
C ARG A 150 -14.58 -9.60 -9.39
N ASN A 151 -14.26 -10.56 -8.53
CA ASN A 151 -15.15 -11.68 -8.23
C ASN A 151 -16.46 -11.17 -7.59
N ARG A 152 -16.37 -10.22 -6.64
CA ARG A 152 -17.56 -9.64 -6.01
C ARG A 152 -18.49 -8.99 -7.02
N ILE A 153 -17.96 -8.32 -8.05
CA ILE A 153 -18.80 -7.70 -9.09
C ILE A 153 -19.49 -8.77 -9.92
N ILE A 154 -18.75 -9.76 -10.41
CA ILE A 154 -19.31 -10.86 -11.21
C ILE A 154 -20.38 -11.61 -10.41
N ASP A 155 -20.09 -11.98 -9.16
CA ASP A 155 -21.03 -12.66 -8.26
C ASP A 155 -22.30 -11.83 -8.03
N GLN A 156 -22.20 -10.50 -7.95
CA GLN A 156 -23.37 -9.62 -7.83
C GLN A 156 -24.21 -9.62 -9.11
N LEU A 157 -23.58 -9.62 -10.29
CA LEU A 157 -24.31 -9.71 -11.57
C LEU A 157 -25.04 -11.05 -11.70
N GLU A 158 -24.39 -12.17 -11.36
CA GLU A 158 -25.01 -13.50 -11.32
C GLU A 158 -26.21 -13.58 -10.36
N ARG A 159 -26.15 -12.88 -9.22
CA ARG A 159 -27.27 -12.80 -8.29
C ARG A 159 -28.37 -11.88 -8.81
N ALA A 160 -28.00 -10.77 -9.45
CA ALA A 160 -28.93 -9.77 -9.95
C ALA A 160 -29.82 -10.29 -11.10
N VAL A 161 -29.33 -11.23 -11.91
CA VAL A 161 -30.15 -11.84 -12.98
C VAL A 161 -31.30 -12.72 -12.47
N LEU A 162 -31.22 -13.17 -11.21
CA LEU A 162 -32.25 -14.01 -10.57
C LEU A 162 -33.34 -13.21 -9.85
N LEU A 163 -33.22 -11.88 -9.82
CA LEU A 163 -34.04 -10.99 -9.00
C LEU A 163 -34.82 -9.98 -9.85
N SER A 164 -35.93 -9.48 -9.31
CA SER A 164 -36.63 -8.36 -9.93
C SER A 164 -35.79 -7.09 -9.88
N SER A 165 -36.08 -6.13 -10.78
CA SER A 165 -35.39 -4.84 -10.83
C SER A 165 -35.40 -4.10 -9.48
N LYS A 166 -36.49 -4.21 -8.71
CA LYS A 166 -36.61 -3.60 -7.38
C LYS A 166 -35.70 -4.24 -6.33
N GLU A 167 -35.51 -5.56 -6.40
CA GLU A 167 -34.74 -6.34 -5.42
C GLU A 167 -33.23 -6.26 -5.69
N ARG A 168 -32.82 -6.14 -6.96
CA ARG A 168 -31.41 -6.14 -7.35
C ARG A 168 -30.70 -4.79 -7.29
N GLN A 169 -31.39 -3.71 -6.92
CA GLN A 169 -30.79 -2.35 -6.93
C GLN A 169 -29.50 -2.26 -6.10
N ALA A 170 -29.44 -2.91 -4.93
CA ALA A 170 -28.26 -2.88 -4.08
C ALA A 170 -27.07 -3.67 -4.67
N LEU A 171 -27.34 -4.72 -5.48
CA LEU A 171 -26.31 -5.50 -6.18
C LEU A 171 -25.71 -4.74 -7.36
N LEU A 172 -26.49 -3.83 -7.95
CA LEU A 172 -26.12 -3.03 -9.11
C LEU A 172 -25.65 -1.61 -8.75
N THR A 173 -25.61 -1.30 -7.45
CA THR A 173 -25.06 -0.06 -6.92
C THR A 173 -23.67 -0.32 -6.36
N PHE A 174 -22.67 0.39 -6.86
CA PHE A 174 -21.28 0.31 -6.42
C PHE A 174 -20.86 1.64 -5.79
N VAL A 175 -20.12 1.58 -4.69
CA VAL A 175 -19.62 2.78 -4.02
C VAL A 175 -18.11 2.74 -3.96
N VAL A 176 -17.46 3.82 -4.37
CA VAL A 176 -16.03 4.05 -4.15
C VAL A 176 -15.90 5.22 -3.17
N ALA A 177 -15.17 5.03 -2.08
CA ALA A 177 -14.93 6.08 -1.09
C ALA A 177 -13.47 6.52 -1.14
N GLY A 178 -13.25 7.82 -1.23
CA GLY A 178 -11.95 8.47 -1.47
C GLY A 178 -11.83 8.92 -2.92
N GLY A 179 -11.66 10.22 -3.12
CA GLY A 179 -11.54 10.91 -4.40
C GLY A 179 -10.12 11.39 -4.71
N GLY A 180 -9.10 10.80 -4.07
CA GLY A 180 -7.71 10.93 -4.52
C GLY A 180 -7.46 10.16 -5.81
N LEU A 181 -6.24 10.23 -6.35
CA LEU A 181 -5.88 9.61 -7.64
C LEU A 181 -6.34 8.15 -7.77
N ASN A 182 -6.04 7.30 -6.78
CA ASN A 182 -6.43 5.88 -6.79
C ASN A 182 -7.95 5.69 -6.79
N GLY A 183 -8.70 6.54 -6.07
CA GLY A 183 -10.16 6.43 -6.03
C GLY A 183 -10.83 6.81 -7.34
N ILE A 184 -10.27 7.81 -8.04
CA ILE A 184 -10.69 8.22 -9.39
C ILE A 184 -10.44 7.10 -10.39
N GLU A 185 -9.23 6.53 -10.40
CA GLU A 185 -8.87 5.40 -11.26
C GLU A 185 -9.80 4.21 -10.99
N VAL A 186 -9.99 3.84 -9.72
CA VAL A 186 -10.90 2.76 -9.32
C VAL A 186 -12.31 3.03 -9.80
N ALA A 187 -12.87 4.23 -9.60
CA ALA A 187 -14.22 4.54 -10.03
C ALA A 187 -14.39 4.42 -11.56
N GLY A 188 -13.46 4.96 -12.33
CA GLY A 188 -13.50 4.92 -13.80
C GLY A 188 -13.35 3.50 -14.35
N GLU A 189 -12.32 2.78 -13.92
CA GLU A 189 -12.01 1.43 -14.41
C GLU A 189 -13.05 0.40 -13.95
N LEU A 190 -13.53 0.52 -12.72
CA LEU A 190 -14.62 -0.31 -12.21
C LEU A 190 -15.89 -0.12 -13.02
N TYR A 191 -16.23 1.12 -13.35
CA TYR A 191 -17.43 1.42 -14.15
C TYR A 191 -17.32 0.79 -15.53
N ASP A 192 -16.20 0.97 -16.22
CA ASP A 192 -15.98 0.35 -17.53
C ASP A 192 -16.02 -1.18 -17.46
N PHE A 193 -15.42 -1.76 -16.43
CA PHE A 193 -15.47 -3.21 -16.22
C PHE A 193 -16.91 -3.72 -16.03
N VAL A 194 -17.71 -3.08 -15.17
CA VAL A 194 -19.12 -3.46 -14.95
C VAL A 194 -19.90 -3.37 -16.26
N LEU A 195 -19.75 -2.28 -17.00
CA LEU A 195 -20.43 -2.07 -18.27
C LEU A 195 -20.02 -3.08 -19.34
N LYS A 196 -18.74 -3.47 -19.36
CA LYS A 196 -18.24 -4.49 -20.27
C LYS A 196 -18.79 -5.87 -19.88
N ALA A 197 -18.79 -6.19 -18.59
CA ALA A 197 -19.33 -7.44 -18.08
C ALA A 197 -20.83 -7.59 -18.39
N LEU A 198 -21.60 -6.50 -18.33
CA LEU A 198 -23.02 -6.47 -18.65
C LEU A 198 -23.37 -6.97 -20.05
N GLU A 199 -22.45 -6.96 -21.01
CA GLU A 199 -22.68 -7.56 -22.34
C GLU A 199 -23.05 -9.06 -22.25
N ALA A 200 -22.61 -9.75 -21.19
CA ALA A 200 -22.96 -11.14 -20.91
C ALA A 200 -24.28 -11.31 -20.13
N TYR A 201 -24.89 -10.22 -19.64
CA TYR A 201 -26.08 -10.22 -18.78
C TYR A 201 -27.23 -9.40 -19.39
N PRO A 202 -27.84 -9.85 -20.51
CA PRO A 202 -28.81 -9.07 -21.28
C PRO A 202 -30.13 -8.78 -20.52
N SER A 203 -30.39 -9.43 -19.38
CA SER A 203 -31.57 -9.20 -18.53
C SER A 203 -31.41 -8.04 -17.55
N ILE A 204 -30.23 -7.40 -17.50
CA ILE A 204 -29.94 -6.23 -16.66
C ILE A 204 -29.84 -5.01 -17.58
N ASP A 205 -30.68 -4.00 -17.37
CA ASP A 205 -30.57 -2.74 -18.10
C ASP A 205 -29.36 -1.96 -17.57
N ARG A 206 -28.52 -1.45 -18.48
CA ARG A 206 -27.41 -0.57 -18.15
C ARG A 206 -27.81 0.60 -17.25
N ARG A 207 -29.04 1.12 -17.39
CA ARG A 207 -29.57 2.23 -16.59
C ARG A 207 -29.78 1.86 -15.12
N GLU A 208 -29.80 0.57 -14.79
CA GLU A 208 -29.87 0.09 -13.41
C GLU A 208 -28.51 0.13 -12.70
N ILE A 209 -27.40 0.24 -13.46
CA ILE A 209 -26.06 0.37 -12.87
C ILE A 209 -25.89 1.76 -12.32
N ARG A 210 -25.50 1.81 -11.05
CA ARG A 210 -25.20 3.05 -10.34
C ARG A 210 -23.81 2.95 -9.73
N LEU A 211 -22.93 3.91 -10.01
CA LEU A 211 -21.65 4.03 -9.33
C LEU A 211 -21.54 5.41 -8.68
N VAL A 212 -21.21 5.42 -7.39
CA VAL A 212 -21.08 6.65 -6.59
C VAL A 212 -19.66 6.76 -6.05
N LEU A 213 -18.95 7.82 -6.43
CA LEU A 213 -17.67 8.22 -5.85
C LEU A 213 -17.91 9.24 -4.74
N ILE A 214 -17.52 8.90 -3.51
CA ILE A 214 -17.71 9.74 -2.32
C ILE A 214 -16.37 10.32 -1.87
N GLU A 215 -16.27 11.64 -1.75
CA GLU A 215 -15.09 12.38 -1.28
C GLU A 215 -15.50 13.38 -0.18
N MET A 216 -14.74 13.37 0.92
CA MET A 216 -14.98 14.25 2.08
C MET A 216 -14.57 15.70 1.83
N LEU A 217 -13.62 15.93 0.94
CA LEU A 217 -13.15 17.24 0.51
C LEU A 217 -14.09 17.84 -0.54
N ASP A 218 -13.83 19.10 -0.87
CA ASP A 218 -14.63 19.86 -1.83
C ASP A 218 -14.13 19.72 -3.28
N ARG A 219 -13.17 18.83 -3.54
CA ARG A 219 -12.65 18.52 -4.86
C ARG A 219 -12.02 17.13 -4.92
N LEU A 220 -11.95 16.57 -6.11
CA LEU A 220 -11.18 15.36 -6.43
C LEU A 220 -9.69 15.70 -6.62
N ALA A 221 -8.84 14.67 -6.49
CA ALA A 221 -7.40 14.70 -6.75
C ALA A 221 -6.69 15.90 -6.10
N GLN A 222 -6.82 16.06 -4.78
CA GLN A 222 -6.18 17.17 -4.06
C GLN A 222 -4.66 17.25 -4.25
N GLU A 223 -4.05 16.15 -4.68
CA GLU A 223 -2.61 15.97 -4.93
C GLU A 223 -2.13 16.65 -6.22
N VAL A 224 -3.04 17.04 -7.11
CA VAL A 224 -2.72 17.68 -8.39
C VAL A 224 -3.34 19.09 -8.50
N PRO A 225 -2.95 19.91 -9.50
CA PRO A 225 -3.56 21.20 -9.72
C PRO A 225 -5.10 21.14 -9.82
N PRO A 226 -5.83 22.15 -9.29
CA PRO A 226 -7.29 22.16 -9.25
C PRO A 226 -7.96 21.87 -10.60
N GLU A 227 -7.37 22.35 -11.69
CA GLU A 227 -7.90 22.20 -13.05
C GLU A 227 -7.96 20.73 -13.48
N LEU A 228 -6.97 19.92 -13.08
CA LEU A 228 -6.94 18.49 -13.39
C LEU A 228 -7.96 17.71 -12.55
N GLY A 229 -8.15 18.09 -11.28
CA GLY A 229 -9.20 17.51 -10.42
C GLY A 229 -10.60 17.81 -10.96
N ALA A 230 -10.85 19.05 -11.40
CA ALA A 230 -12.12 19.44 -12.01
C ALA A 230 -12.36 18.72 -13.35
N TYR A 231 -11.33 18.58 -14.18
CA TYR A 231 -11.42 17.80 -15.41
C TYR A 231 -11.76 16.33 -15.14
N ALA A 232 -11.12 15.71 -14.14
CA ALA A 232 -11.40 14.33 -13.75
C ALA A 232 -12.86 14.16 -13.29
N GLN A 233 -13.36 15.08 -12.44
CA GLN A 233 -14.76 15.07 -12.02
C GLN A 233 -15.71 15.17 -13.23
N GLN A 234 -15.51 16.15 -14.11
CA GLN A 234 -16.35 16.33 -15.29
C GLN A 234 -16.34 15.08 -16.20
N ASN A 235 -15.18 14.43 -16.35
CA ASN A 235 -15.05 13.20 -17.12
C ASN A 235 -15.89 12.06 -16.50
N LEU A 236 -15.76 11.81 -15.20
CA LEU A 236 -16.53 10.79 -14.49
C LEU A 236 -18.04 11.04 -14.59
N GLU A 237 -18.48 12.27 -14.32
CA GLU A 237 -19.90 12.66 -14.37
C GLU A 237 -20.47 12.52 -15.79
N SER A 238 -19.70 12.90 -16.83
CA SER A 238 -20.12 12.73 -18.22
C SER A 238 -20.37 11.27 -18.63
N ARG A 239 -19.76 10.32 -17.91
CA ARG A 239 -19.93 8.88 -18.12
C ARG A 239 -21.10 8.30 -17.32
N GLY A 240 -21.73 9.09 -16.45
CA GLY A 240 -22.84 8.67 -15.59
C GLY A 240 -22.43 8.21 -14.19
N ILE A 241 -21.18 8.47 -13.78
CA ILE A 241 -20.72 8.22 -12.40
C ILE A 241 -21.16 9.39 -11.53
N GLU A 242 -21.83 9.11 -10.42
CA GLU A 242 -22.20 10.15 -9.44
C GLU A 242 -21.01 10.53 -8.58
N VAL A 243 -20.68 11.82 -8.49
CA VAL A 243 -19.61 12.32 -7.62
C VAL A 243 -20.23 13.10 -6.47
N TRP A 244 -20.01 12.62 -5.25
CA TRP A 244 -20.48 13.24 -4.01
C TRP A 244 -19.28 13.87 -3.29
N LEU A 245 -19.10 15.17 -3.48
CA LEU A 245 -18.12 15.98 -2.75
C LEU A 245 -18.66 16.44 -1.41
N ARG A 246 -17.77 16.86 -0.51
CA ARG A 246 -18.08 17.28 0.86
C ARG A 246 -18.92 16.22 1.59
N ALA A 247 -18.69 14.96 1.26
CA ALA A 247 -19.48 13.82 1.71
C ALA A 247 -18.55 12.81 2.39
N ARG A 248 -18.74 12.61 3.69
CA ARG A 248 -17.94 11.67 4.47
C ARG A 248 -18.76 10.43 4.83
N VAL A 249 -18.25 9.24 4.51
CA VAL A 249 -18.82 7.97 4.98
C VAL A 249 -18.68 7.88 6.51
N THR A 250 -19.74 7.47 7.19
CA THR A 250 -19.82 7.37 8.65
C THR A 250 -20.13 5.97 9.17
N ALA A 251 -20.61 5.07 8.32
CA ALA A 251 -20.77 3.65 8.62
C ALA A 251 -20.92 2.83 7.33
N TYR A 252 -20.56 1.55 7.37
CA TYR A 252 -20.92 0.56 6.36
C TYR A 252 -21.32 -0.76 7.02
N GLU A 253 -22.63 -0.99 7.15
CA GLU A 253 -23.19 -2.14 7.86
C GLU A 253 -24.39 -2.71 7.09
N SER A 254 -24.53 -4.03 7.09
CA SER A 254 -25.69 -4.71 6.47
C SER A 254 -25.98 -4.26 5.03
N GLY A 255 -24.93 -3.99 4.23
CA GLY A 255 -25.07 -3.53 2.85
C GLY A 255 -25.55 -2.08 2.71
N ARG A 256 -25.34 -1.24 3.73
CA ARG A 256 -25.75 0.16 3.73
C ARG A 256 -24.60 1.09 4.11
N VAL A 257 -24.26 1.98 3.19
CA VAL A 257 -23.31 3.09 3.40
C VAL A 257 -24.07 4.28 3.95
N ARG A 258 -23.65 4.81 5.11
CA ARG A 258 -24.16 6.06 5.68
C ARG A 258 -23.20 7.21 5.44
N VAL A 259 -23.74 8.38 5.14
CA VAL A 259 -22.98 9.61 4.91
C VAL A 259 -23.32 10.62 6.01
N HIS A 260 -22.34 11.47 6.37
CA HIS A 260 -22.45 12.41 7.50
C HIS A 260 -23.61 13.42 7.40
N ASP A 261 -24.14 13.65 6.20
CA ASP A 261 -25.24 14.59 5.92
C ASP A 261 -26.63 13.90 5.92
N GLY A 262 -26.69 12.64 6.36
CA GLY A 262 -27.91 11.86 6.50
C GLY A 262 -28.29 11.04 5.26
N ARG A 263 -27.57 11.18 4.14
CA ARG A 263 -27.77 10.31 2.96
C ARG A 263 -27.35 8.88 3.27
N GLU A 264 -28.05 7.93 2.64
CA GLU A 264 -27.75 6.50 2.71
C GLU A 264 -27.75 5.87 1.31
N ILE A 265 -26.88 4.88 1.09
CA ILE A 265 -26.81 4.11 -0.14
C ILE A 265 -26.83 2.62 0.21
N ASN A 266 -27.77 1.87 -0.35
CA ASN A 266 -27.73 0.41 -0.27
C ASN A 266 -26.79 -0.11 -1.37
N THR A 267 -25.78 -0.89 -0.98
CA THR A 267 -24.78 -1.48 -1.87
C THR A 267 -24.18 -2.71 -1.20
N GLU A 268 -23.84 -3.73 -1.97
CA GLU A 268 -23.04 -4.86 -1.47
C GLU A 268 -21.54 -4.76 -1.81
N ALA A 269 -21.11 -3.64 -2.41
CA ALA A 269 -19.74 -3.38 -2.81
C ALA A 269 -19.35 -1.91 -2.54
N LEU A 270 -18.73 -1.70 -1.38
CA LEU A 270 -17.98 -0.49 -1.05
C LEU A 270 -16.48 -0.74 -1.23
N ILE A 271 -15.84 -0.01 -2.13
CA ILE A 271 -14.39 0.01 -2.31
C ILE A 271 -13.82 1.21 -1.57
N TRP A 272 -13.06 0.93 -0.51
CA TRP A 272 -12.43 1.93 0.35
C TRP A 272 -11.03 2.28 -0.15
N THR A 273 -10.87 3.52 -0.57
CA THR A 273 -9.59 4.12 -1.00
C THR A 273 -9.25 5.39 -0.21
N ALA A 274 -10.14 5.83 0.69
CA ALA A 274 -9.98 7.01 1.51
C ALA A 274 -9.03 6.74 2.69
N GLY A 275 -7.74 6.94 2.45
CA GLY A 275 -6.75 7.01 3.52
C GLY A 275 -5.87 5.77 3.66
N MET A 276 -4.63 6.04 4.03
CA MET A 276 -3.61 5.06 4.33
C MET A 276 -2.90 5.47 5.60
N ARG A 277 -2.41 4.48 6.34
CA ARG A 277 -1.51 4.70 7.47
C ARG A 277 -0.24 3.85 7.29
N PRO A 278 0.89 4.26 7.89
CA PRO A 278 2.09 3.43 7.94
C PRO A 278 1.80 2.02 8.50
N SER A 279 2.61 1.04 8.09
CA SER A 279 2.48 -0.33 8.58
C SER A 279 2.53 -0.39 10.11
N PRO A 280 1.59 -1.09 10.79
CA PRO A 280 1.58 -1.23 12.24
C PRO A 280 2.86 -1.82 12.85
N LEU A 281 3.73 -2.43 12.02
CA LEU A 281 5.05 -2.89 12.44
C LEU A 281 5.86 -1.78 13.12
N ILE A 282 5.75 -0.53 12.64
CA ILE A 282 6.54 0.58 13.18
C ILE A 282 6.02 1.12 14.52
N HIS A 283 4.74 0.91 14.85
CA HIS A 283 4.16 1.36 16.14
C HIS A 283 4.62 0.50 17.31
N ARG A 284 5.08 -0.72 17.03
CA ARG A 284 5.59 -1.65 18.04
C ARG A 284 7.07 -1.45 18.36
N MET A 285 7.72 -0.50 17.68
CA MET A 285 9.14 -0.23 17.84
C MET A 285 9.39 0.78 18.97
N PRO A 286 10.42 0.57 19.81
CA PRO A 286 10.78 1.50 20.89
C PRO A 286 11.57 2.69 20.33
N ILE A 287 10.96 3.45 19.41
CA ILE A 287 11.58 4.57 18.71
C ILE A 287 10.70 5.82 18.82
N PRO A 288 11.29 7.03 18.80
CA PRO A 288 10.49 8.24 18.72
C PRO A 288 9.75 8.30 17.38
N HIS A 289 8.42 8.36 17.42
CA HIS A 289 7.59 8.70 16.26
C HIS A 289 7.59 10.21 16.04
N ALA A 290 7.12 10.66 14.87
CA ALA A 290 7.00 12.09 14.61
C ALA A 290 6.07 12.76 15.63
N GLU A 291 6.34 14.03 15.93
CA GLU A 291 5.47 14.81 16.81
C GLU A 291 4.07 15.01 16.17
N GLY A 292 3.03 14.96 16.99
CA GLY A 292 1.64 15.16 16.53
C GLY A 292 0.95 13.88 16.07
N ARG A 293 0.22 13.94 14.95
CA ARG A 293 -0.60 12.83 14.43
C ARG A 293 0.05 12.04 13.29
N ASP A 294 1.27 12.40 12.87
CA ASP A 294 1.96 11.68 11.81
C ASP A 294 2.63 10.44 12.38
N GLU A 295 2.20 9.27 11.92
CA GLU A 295 2.66 7.98 12.43
C GLU A 295 3.99 7.53 11.80
N ARG A 296 4.50 8.26 10.79
CA ARG A 296 5.72 7.90 10.07
C ARG A 296 6.97 8.12 10.92
N LEU A 297 8.04 7.40 10.59
CA LEU A 297 9.33 7.50 11.27
C LEU A 297 10.10 8.73 10.77
N PRO A 298 10.47 9.68 11.64
CA PRO A 298 11.34 10.79 11.27
C PRO A 298 12.69 10.28 10.82
N VAL A 299 13.12 10.69 9.61
CA VAL A 299 14.46 10.39 9.13
C VAL A 299 15.30 11.65 8.93
N ASN A 300 16.63 11.49 8.90
CA ASN A 300 17.55 12.53 8.45
C ASN A 300 17.69 12.52 6.92
N ASP A 301 18.52 13.40 6.39
CA ASP A 301 18.77 13.51 4.94
C ASP A 301 19.47 12.27 4.36
N TYR A 302 19.94 11.34 5.19
CA TYR A 302 20.52 10.05 4.79
C TYR A 302 19.51 8.89 4.92
N LEU A 303 18.24 9.19 5.17
CA LEU A 303 17.15 8.23 5.38
C LEU A 303 17.29 7.38 6.66
N GLN A 304 18.21 7.75 7.57
CA GLN A 304 18.33 7.10 8.87
C GLN A 304 17.25 7.58 9.81
N VAL A 305 16.67 6.65 10.56
CA VAL A 305 15.71 6.98 11.62
C VAL A 305 16.42 7.81 12.68
N ARG A 306 15.83 8.95 13.05
CA ARG A 306 16.43 9.85 14.04
C ARG A 306 16.65 9.11 15.36
N GLY A 307 17.86 9.22 15.91
CA GLY A 307 18.29 8.52 17.12
C GLY A 307 18.88 7.13 16.91
N PHE A 308 18.93 6.61 15.67
CA PHE A 308 19.48 5.28 15.37
C PHE A 308 20.39 5.30 14.14
N GLU A 309 21.68 5.05 14.34
CA GLU A 309 22.68 5.07 13.26
C GLU A 309 22.61 3.83 12.35
N THR A 310 22.04 2.74 12.86
CA THR A 310 21.97 1.45 12.16
C THR A 310 20.58 1.13 11.59
N LEU A 311 19.65 2.09 11.64
CA LEU A 311 18.28 1.91 11.18
C LEU A 311 17.92 2.94 10.11
N TRP A 312 17.47 2.48 8.95
CA TRP A 312 16.95 3.29 7.86
C TRP A 312 15.47 3.02 7.66
N ALA A 313 14.72 4.02 7.22
CA ALA A 313 13.31 3.87 6.85
C ALA A 313 13.05 4.51 5.48
N VAL A 314 12.29 3.82 4.62
CA VAL A 314 11.96 4.28 3.26
C VAL A 314 10.52 3.95 2.86
N GLY A 315 10.01 4.69 1.89
CA GLY A 315 8.64 4.58 1.41
C GLY A 315 7.64 5.12 2.43
N ASP A 316 6.43 4.58 2.40
CA ASP A 316 5.28 5.12 3.13
C ASP A 316 5.42 5.12 4.66
N CYS A 317 6.39 4.38 5.22
CA CYS A 317 6.63 4.37 6.67
C CYS A 317 7.58 5.49 7.14
N ALA A 318 8.20 6.24 6.22
CA ALA A 318 9.23 7.22 6.53
C ALA A 318 8.75 8.65 6.28
N LEU A 319 9.07 9.55 7.21
CA LEU A 319 8.85 10.98 7.10
C LEU A 319 10.13 11.63 6.57
N VAL A 320 10.25 11.67 5.24
CA VAL A 320 11.47 12.11 4.55
C VAL A 320 11.41 13.60 4.25
N PRO A 321 12.33 14.42 4.79
CA PRO A 321 12.34 15.87 4.54
C PRO A 321 12.64 16.18 3.07
N ASP A 322 12.03 17.24 2.55
CA ASP A 322 12.41 17.86 1.27
C ASP A 322 13.30 19.08 1.51
N ALA A 323 13.93 19.59 0.45
CA ALA A 323 14.82 20.76 0.53
C ALA A 323 14.09 22.08 0.88
N GLY A 324 12.76 22.10 0.82
CA GLY A 324 11.91 23.26 1.09
C GLY A 324 11.29 23.27 2.48
N GLY A 325 11.71 22.35 3.38
CA GLY A 325 11.18 22.25 4.74
C GLY A 325 9.82 21.54 4.86
N ARG A 326 9.34 20.92 3.78
CA ARG A 326 8.19 20.00 3.79
C ARG A 326 8.68 18.55 3.78
N PHE A 327 7.78 17.62 3.51
CA PHE A 327 8.08 16.20 3.44
C PHE A 327 7.66 15.62 2.09
N HIS A 328 8.41 14.62 1.61
CA HIS A 328 8.06 13.89 0.40
C HIS A 328 6.75 13.11 0.57
N PRO A 329 5.86 13.11 -0.44
CA PRO A 329 4.61 12.35 -0.39
C PRO A 329 4.86 10.82 -0.48
N PRO A 330 4.01 10.00 0.15
CA PRO A 330 4.13 8.54 0.15
C PRO A 330 3.73 7.95 -1.21
N THR A 331 4.69 7.90 -2.13
CA THR A 331 4.47 7.48 -3.52
C THR A 331 5.52 6.44 -3.95
N ALA A 332 5.15 5.59 -4.90
CA ALA A 332 6.05 4.58 -5.46
C ALA A 332 7.33 5.20 -6.05
N GLN A 333 7.21 6.34 -6.73
CA GLN A 333 8.34 7.05 -7.33
C GLN A 333 9.37 7.48 -6.28
N HIS A 334 8.90 8.03 -5.15
CA HIS A 334 9.77 8.41 -4.04
C HIS A 334 10.39 7.17 -3.37
N ALA A 335 9.59 6.13 -3.11
CA ALA A 335 10.07 4.88 -2.53
C ALA A 335 11.17 4.22 -3.40
N VAL A 336 11.02 4.21 -4.73
CA VAL A 336 12.05 3.71 -5.67
C VAL A 336 13.35 4.49 -5.53
N ARG A 337 13.27 5.83 -5.49
CA ARG A 337 14.44 6.71 -5.38
C ARG A 337 15.15 6.53 -4.04
N GLN A 338 14.38 6.49 -2.96
CA GLN A 338 14.87 6.25 -1.60
C GLN A 338 15.56 4.88 -1.49
N GLY A 339 14.94 3.81 -1.99
CA GLY A 339 15.52 2.47 -1.98
C GLY A 339 16.84 2.40 -2.78
N LYS A 340 16.90 3.02 -3.96
CA LYS A 340 18.14 3.09 -4.75
C LYS A 340 19.26 3.89 -4.05
N HIS A 341 18.89 4.92 -3.27
CA HIS A 341 19.84 5.75 -2.55
C HIS A 341 20.60 4.95 -1.48
N LEU A 342 19.92 4.05 -0.76
CA LEU A 342 20.52 3.26 0.31
C LEU A 342 21.69 2.37 -0.14
N ALA A 343 21.74 1.95 -1.40
CA ALA A 343 22.86 1.15 -1.91
C ALA A 343 24.12 1.96 -2.26
N ARG A 344 24.10 3.29 -2.09
CA ARG A 344 25.32 4.10 -2.12
C ARG A 344 26.08 4.03 -0.80
N TRP A 345 25.49 3.44 0.23
CA TRP A 345 26.13 3.23 1.51
C TRP A 345 27.32 2.25 1.33
N PRO A 346 28.55 2.62 1.73
CA PRO A 346 29.74 1.83 1.41
C PRO A 346 29.82 0.47 2.12
N GLY A 347 28.97 0.19 3.11
CA GLY A 347 28.88 -1.13 3.72
C GLY A 347 30.11 -1.61 4.48
N SER A 348 31.07 -0.73 4.82
CA SER A 348 32.16 -1.06 5.76
C SER A 348 31.69 -0.82 7.20
N PRO A 349 31.62 -1.85 8.06
CA PRO A 349 31.43 -1.65 9.50
C PRO A 349 32.59 -0.80 10.06
N GLY A 350 32.28 0.36 10.63
CA GLY A 350 33.27 1.25 11.28
C GLY A 350 33.74 2.44 10.45
N GLU A 351 33.37 2.57 9.18
CA GLU A 351 33.54 3.81 8.42
C GLU A 351 32.24 4.63 8.52
N GLY A 352 32.35 5.89 8.94
CA GLY A 352 31.22 6.81 9.00
C GLY A 352 30.50 6.94 7.64
N ILE A 353 29.27 7.46 7.67
CA ILE A 353 28.45 7.63 6.47
C ILE A 353 29.16 8.58 5.50
N THR A 354 29.71 8.04 4.41
CA THR A 354 30.26 8.84 3.29
C THR A 354 29.25 9.05 2.16
N CYS A 355 27.98 8.67 2.37
CA CYS A 355 26.92 8.93 1.41
C CYS A 355 26.65 10.42 1.26
N SER A 356 26.34 10.86 0.04
CA SER A 356 25.70 12.16 -0.20
C SER A 356 24.29 12.18 0.40
N PRO A 357 23.75 13.33 0.84
CA PRO A 357 22.35 13.47 1.23
C PRO A 357 21.38 13.02 0.12
N PHE A 358 20.20 12.52 0.52
CA PHE A 358 19.12 12.17 -0.38
C PHE A 358 18.52 13.44 -1.00
N GLN A 359 18.65 13.57 -2.32
CA GLN A 359 18.01 14.62 -3.10
C GLN A 359 16.78 14.05 -3.79
N GLY A 360 15.61 14.23 -3.18
CA GLY A 360 14.33 13.91 -3.80
C GLY A 360 13.98 14.96 -4.85
N GLY A 361 14.44 14.82 -6.08
CA GLY A 361 14.01 15.72 -7.18
C GLY A 361 12.48 15.74 -7.33
N SER A 362 11.91 16.73 -8.01
CA SER A 362 10.46 16.75 -8.26
C SER A 362 10.04 15.52 -9.09
N ALA A 363 9.15 14.70 -8.56
CA ALA A 363 8.42 13.73 -9.36
C ALA A 363 7.08 14.38 -9.74
N ALA A 364 7.03 15.03 -10.90
CA ALA A 364 5.74 15.28 -11.51
C ALA A 364 5.11 13.92 -11.83
N CYS A 365 3.82 13.74 -11.54
CA CYS A 365 3.04 12.65 -12.13
C CYS A 365 3.15 12.81 -13.64
N ALA A 366 3.88 11.90 -14.28
CA ALA A 366 3.96 11.78 -15.73
C ALA A 366 3.17 10.55 -16.13
#